data_AF-A0A535SUP8-F1
#
_entry.id   AF-A0A535SUP8-F1
#
_cell.length_a   1.000
_cell.length_b   1.000
_cell.length_c   1.000
_cell.angle_alpha   90.00
_cell.angle_beta   90.00
_cell.angle_gamma   90.00
#
_symmetry.space_group_name_H-M   'P 1'
#
loop_
_entity.id
_entity.type
_entity.pdbx_description
1 polymer ?
#
loop_
_entity_poly.entity_id
_entity_poly.type
_entity_poly.pdbx_seq_one_letter_code
_entity_poly.pdbx_strand_id
1 'polypeptide(L)'
;MSKFTDIELEYLKTQRLGRLATINKYGEPQIAPVTFRYDAELDAIDIGGLNMGETQKYRNVAHNSLASFVIDDVLPPFQPRGIEIRGHAHALPNGGQQISPDFSPALIRLTPGRIISWNLTSGDPAQTHSARNV
;
A
#
# COMPACT_ATOMS: atom_id res chain seq x y z
N MET A 1 -13.94 -5.19 -12.95
CA MET A 1 -12.94 -6.21 -12.54
C MET A 1 -11.96 -5.53 -11.59
N SER A 2 -11.47 -6.23 -10.56
CA SER A 2 -10.47 -5.68 -9.62
C SER A 2 -9.15 -5.38 -10.36
N LYS A 3 -8.41 -4.37 -9.90
CA LYS A 3 -7.05 -4.08 -10.37
C LYS A 3 -6.05 -5.14 -9.92
N PHE A 4 -6.33 -5.85 -8.82
CA PHE A 4 -5.49 -6.90 -8.27
C PHE A 4 -5.86 -8.27 -8.85
N THR A 5 -4.87 -9.17 -8.95
CA THR A 5 -5.15 -10.59 -9.24
C THR A 5 -5.60 -11.30 -7.96
N ASP A 6 -6.26 -12.44 -8.10
CA ASP A 6 -6.69 -13.24 -6.94
C ASP A 6 -5.50 -13.62 -6.04
N ILE A 7 -4.35 -13.97 -6.63
CA ILE A 7 -3.12 -14.30 -5.90
C ILE A 7 -2.61 -13.10 -5.08
N GLU A 8 -2.66 -11.90 -5.64
CA GLU A 8 -2.24 -10.68 -4.94
C GLU A 8 -3.20 -10.32 -3.80
N LEU A 9 -4.51 -10.49 -4.02
CA LEU A 9 -5.52 -10.31 -2.98
C LEU A 9 -5.34 -11.30 -1.83
N GLU A 10 -5.08 -12.57 -2.14
CA GLU A 10 -4.77 -13.58 -1.12
C GLU A 10 -3.49 -13.22 -0.35
N TYR A 11 -2.45 -12.74 -1.04
CA TYR A 11 -1.24 -12.27 -0.36
C TYR A 11 -1.52 -11.08 0.56
N LEU A 12 -2.21 -10.04 0.09
CA LEU A 12 -2.55 -8.85 0.89
C LEU A 12 -3.31 -9.21 2.18
N LYS A 13 -4.17 -10.23 2.15
CA LYS A 13 -4.90 -10.73 3.35
C LYS A 13 -3.97 -11.29 4.42
N THR A 14 -2.78 -11.77 4.07
CA THR A 14 -1.80 -12.32 5.02
C THR A 14 -0.97 -11.24 5.73
N GLN A 15 -0.95 -10.03 5.19
CA GLN A 15 -0.04 -8.97 5.62
C GLN A 15 -0.77 -7.89 6.42
N ARG A 16 -0.05 -7.21 7.31
CA ARG A 16 -0.57 -6.11 8.16
C ARG A 16 0.29 -4.86 8.15
N LEU A 17 1.50 -4.96 7.59
CA LEU A 17 2.51 -3.90 7.60
C LEU A 17 3.08 -3.76 6.19
N GLY A 18 3.32 -2.52 5.77
CA GLY A 18 4.08 -2.22 4.56
C GLY A 18 4.91 -0.95 4.75
N ARG A 19 5.58 -0.51 3.69
CA ARG A 19 6.40 0.71 3.68
C ARG A 19 5.89 1.65 2.61
N LEU A 20 5.46 2.84 3.03
CA LEU A 20 4.93 3.88 2.15
C LEU A 20 6.03 4.90 1.85
N ALA A 21 6.34 5.06 0.58
CA ALA A 21 7.13 6.15 0.03
C ALA A 21 6.21 7.30 -0.41
N THR A 22 6.51 8.50 0.05
CA THR A 22 5.83 9.76 -0.32
C THR A 22 6.87 10.83 -0.64
N ILE A 23 6.47 11.91 -1.29
CA ILE A 23 7.37 13.00 -1.68
C ILE A 23 6.80 14.32 -1.14
N ASN A 24 7.63 15.12 -0.48
CA ASN A 24 7.18 16.42 0.02
C ASN A 24 7.12 17.49 -1.10
N LYS A 25 6.67 18.70 -0.76
CA LYS A 25 6.58 19.83 -1.70
C LYS A 25 7.90 20.28 -2.33
N TYR A 26 9.04 19.89 -1.74
CA TYR A 26 10.38 20.20 -2.24
C TYR A 26 10.99 19.06 -3.06
N GLY A 27 10.27 17.95 -3.25
CA GLY A 27 10.78 16.78 -3.96
C GLY A 27 11.60 15.82 -3.07
N GLU A 28 11.64 16.02 -1.76
CA GLU A 28 12.39 15.14 -0.85
C GLU A 28 11.56 13.88 -0.55
N PRO A 29 12.13 12.68 -0.74
CA PRO A 29 11.44 11.43 -0.48
C PRO A 29 11.39 11.12 1.02
N GLN A 30 10.28 10.54 1.46
CA GLN A 30 10.12 9.96 2.79
C GLN A 30 9.62 8.52 2.66
N ILE A 31 10.23 7.59 3.40
CA ILE A 31 9.70 6.25 3.66
C ILE A 31 9.21 6.16 5.09
N ALA A 32 8.04 5.53 5.31
CA ALA A 32 7.53 5.22 6.63
C ALA A 32 6.90 3.81 6.67
N PRO A 33 7.14 3.02 7.73
CA PRO A 33 6.36 1.81 7.98
C PRO A 33 4.92 2.21 8.34
N VAL A 34 3.94 1.51 7.79
CA VAL A 34 2.52 1.79 8.00
C VAL A 34 1.70 0.52 8.09
N THR A 35 0.64 0.55 8.88
CA THR A 35 -0.45 -0.42 8.79
C THR A 35 -1.36 -0.05 7.62
N PHE A 36 -2.03 -1.05 7.07
CA PHE A 36 -2.93 -0.83 5.95
C PHE A 36 -4.10 -1.83 5.97
N ARG A 37 -5.10 -1.52 5.15
CA ARG A 37 -6.21 -2.40 4.79
C ARG A 37 -6.48 -2.28 3.31
N TYR A 38 -6.79 -3.38 2.65
CA TYR A 38 -7.37 -3.36 1.31
C TYR A 38 -8.87 -3.03 1.40
N ASP A 39 -9.29 -1.98 0.70
CA ASP A 39 -10.70 -1.58 0.53
C ASP A 39 -11.22 -2.20 -0.77
N ALA A 40 -12.07 -3.23 -0.66
CA ALA A 40 -12.58 -3.98 -1.81
C ALA A 40 -13.64 -3.22 -2.61
N GLU A 41 -14.34 -2.27 -2.00
CA GLU A 41 -15.35 -1.46 -2.70
C GLU A 41 -14.71 -0.45 -3.64
N LEU A 42 -13.58 0.11 -3.21
CA LEU A 42 -12.83 1.10 -3.97
C LEU A 42 -11.62 0.53 -4.71
N ASP A 43 -11.31 -0.73 -4.45
CA ASP A 43 -10.19 -1.46 -5.05
C ASP A 43 -8.88 -0.66 -4.87
N ALA A 44 -8.63 -0.29 -3.61
CA ALA A 44 -7.62 0.64 -3.14
C ALA A 44 -6.99 0.20 -1.81
N ILE A 45 -5.87 0.83 -1.43
CA ILE A 45 -5.20 0.60 -0.15
C ILE A 45 -5.45 1.77 0.78
N ASP A 46 -6.05 1.48 1.93
CA ASP A 46 -6.26 2.44 3.01
C ASP A 46 -5.18 2.32 4.06
N ILE A 47 -4.57 3.43 4.41
CA ILE A 47 -3.48 3.55 5.36
C ILE A 47 -3.96 4.43 6.51
N GLY A 48 -4.16 3.81 7.68
CA GLY A 48 -4.61 4.46 8.91
C GLY A 48 -3.52 4.55 9.97
N GLY A 49 -3.83 5.17 11.11
CA GLY A 49 -2.94 5.23 12.26
C GLY A 49 -3.46 6.16 13.35
N LEU A 50 -2.80 6.17 14.51
CA LEU A 50 -3.26 6.88 15.70
C LEU A 50 -3.36 8.41 15.53
N ASN A 51 -2.44 9.03 14.78
CA ASN A 51 -2.37 10.49 14.59
C ASN A 51 -2.18 10.84 13.10
N MET A 52 -2.87 10.15 12.18
CA MET A 52 -2.54 10.17 10.75
C MET A 52 -2.47 11.59 10.15
N GLY A 53 -3.46 12.44 10.45
CA GLY A 53 -3.54 13.81 9.94
C GLY A 53 -2.33 14.70 10.30
N GLU A 54 -1.67 14.39 11.41
CA GLU A 54 -0.51 15.13 11.91
C GLU A 54 0.83 14.59 11.37
N THR A 55 0.80 13.53 10.55
CA THR A 55 2.04 12.89 10.07
C THR A 55 2.62 13.57 8.83
N GLN A 56 3.94 13.49 8.68
CA GLN A 56 4.61 14.04 7.51
C GLN A 56 4.14 13.37 6.20
N LYS A 57 3.95 12.05 6.19
CA LYS A 57 3.42 11.32 5.02
C LYS A 57 2.04 11.82 4.58
N TYR A 58 1.17 12.19 5.53
CA TYR A 58 -0.15 12.76 5.22
C TYR A 58 -0.02 14.15 4.59
N ARG A 59 0.82 15.01 5.16
CA ARG A 59 1.14 16.32 4.57
C ARG A 59 1.81 16.23 3.20
N ASN A 60 2.68 15.24 3.01
CA ASN A 60 3.30 14.97 1.71
C ASN A 60 2.24 14.63 0.68
N VAL A 61 1.37 13.66 0.97
CA VAL A 61 0.27 13.24 0.08
C VAL A 61 -0.69 14.39 -0.23
N ALA A 62 -0.98 15.26 0.73
CA ALA A 62 -1.83 16.43 0.50
C ALA A 62 -1.23 17.43 -0.50
N HIS A 63 0.10 17.47 -0.67
CA HIS A 63 0.76 18.35 -1.64
C HIS A 63 1.12 17.63 -2.94
N ASN A 64 1.49 16.35 -2.87
CA ASN A 64 1.90 15.53 -4.00
C ASN A 64 1.24 14.16 -3.89
N SER A 65 0.34 13.85 -4.81
CA SER A 65 -0.42 12.60 -4.78
C SER A 65 0.41 11.37 -5.15
N LEU A 66 1.65 11.51 -5.63
CA LEU A 66 2.46 10.34 -6.00
C LEU A 66 2.95 9.58 -4.77
N ALA A 67 2.67 8.29 -4.74
CA ALA A 67 3.17 7.38 -3.72
C ALA A 67 3.56 6.02 -4.30
N SER A 68 4.50 5.35 -3.64
CA SER A 68 4.77 3.92 -3.81
C SER A 68 4.61 3.22 -2.47
N PHE A 69 3.98 2.06 -2.47
CA PHE A 69 3.74 1.26 -1.27
C PHE A 69 4.20 -0.16 -1.50
N VAL A 70 5.11 -0.65 -0.65
CA VAL A 70 5.59 -2.02 -0.70
C VAL A 70 5.09 -2.83 0.48
N ILE A 71 4.62 -4.04 0.20
CA ILE A 71 4.28 -5.07 1.17
C ILE A 71 5.17 -6.28 0.85
N ASP A 72 5.99 -6.69 1.81
CA ASP A 72 6.96 -7.75 1.63
C ASP A 72 7.17 -8.56 2.91
N ASP A 73 7.49 -9.84 2.72
CA ASP A 73 7.93 -10.78 3.74
C ASP A 73 8.95 -11.78 3.15
N VAL A 74 9.57 -12.58 4.03
CA VAL A 74 10.55 -13.61 3.64
C VAL A 74 10.14 -14.93 4.26
N LEU A 75 9.90 -15.95 3.41
CA LEU A 75 9.67 -17.32 3.88
C LEU A 75 11.00 -18.07 4.07
N PRO A 76 11.10 -19.06 4.99
CA PRO A 76 12.25 -19.96 5.07
C PRO A 76 12.42 -20.83 3.80
N PRO A 77 13.64 -21.24 3.40
CA PRO A 77 14.92 -20.89 4.00
C PRO A 77 15.48 -19.52 3.61
N PHE A 78 14.95 -18.84 2.59
CA PHE A 78 15.10 -17.40 2.27
C PHE A 78 14.41 -17.16 0.92
N GLN A 79 13.11 -16.92 0.95
CA GLN A 79 12.29 -16.72 -0.24
C GLN A 79 11.55 -15.39 -0.08
N PRO A 80 12.18 -14.25 -0.47
CA PRO A 80 11.53 -12.95 -0.45
C PRO A 80 10.40 -12.90 -1.47
N ARG A 81 9.26 -12.37 -1.05
CA ARG A 81 8.09 -12.17 -1.89
C ARG A 81 7.41 -10.87 -1.52
N GLY A 82 6.59 -10.33 -2.42
CA GLY A 82 5.93 -9.07 -2.15
C GLY A 82 5.19 -8.46 -3.32
N ILE A 83 4.62 -7.30 -3.03
CA ILE A 83 3.91 -6.44 -3.97
C ILE A 83 4.36 -5.00 -3.76
N GLU A 84 4.73 -4.33 -4.85
CA GLU A 84 4.81 -2.87 -4.93
C GLU A 84 3.58 -2.32 -5.65
N ILE A 85 2.97 -1.31 -5.06
CA ILE A 85 1.81 -0.59 -5.60
C ILE A 85 2.22 0.87 -5.77
N ARG A 86 2.21 1.35 -7.02
CA ARG A 86 2.40 2.76 -7.33
C ARG A 86 1.08 3.36 -7.78
N GLY A 87 0.86 4.61 -7.42
CA GLY A 87 -0.35 5.30 -7.87
C GLY A 87 -0.55 6.64 -7.18
N HIS A 88 -1.82 7.03 -7.11
CA HIS A 88 -2.24 8.30 -6.53
C HIS A 88 -2.80 8.09 -5.14
N ALA A 89 -2.12 8.68 -4.16
CA ALA A 89 -2.55 8.76 -2.78
C ALA A 89 -3.36 10.03 -2.54
N HIS A 90 -4.37 9.93 -1.68
CA HIS A 90 -5.20 11.04 -1.22
C HIS A 90 -5.19 11.09 0.31
N ALA A 91 -5.01 12.29 0.85
CA ALA A 91 -5.11 12.57 2.27
C ALA A 91 -6.57 12.86 2.60
N LEU A 92 -7.27 11.90 3.22
CA LEU A 92 -8.69 12.01 3.54
C LEU A 92 -8.86 12.33 5.04
N PRO A 93 -9.70 13.30 5.41
CA PRO A 93 -9.89 13.69 6.81
C PRO A 93 -10.71 12.67 7.61
N ASN A 94 -11.42 11.75 6.95
CA ASN A 94 -12.34 10.80 7.55
C ASN A 94 -12.13 9.38 6.98
N GLY A 95 -12.56 8.37 7.76
CA GLY A 95 -12.56 6.95 7.38
C GLY A 95 -11.53 6.08 8.10
N GLY A 96 -10.54 6.66 8.79
CA GLY A 96 -9.50 5.91 9.51
C GLY A 96 -10.07 4.99 10.59
N GLN A 97 -11.15 5.43 11.25
CA GLN A 97 -11.87 4.63 12.25
C GLN A 97 -12.60 3.42 11.67
N GLN A 98 -12.87 3.39 10.36
CA GLN A 98 -13.43 2.20 9.71
C GLN A 98 -12.37 1.10 9.55
N ILE A 99 -11.08 1.46 9.54
CA ILE A 99 -9.96 0.52 9.50
C ILE A 99 -9.74 -0.09 10.90
N SER A 100 -9.72 0.76 11.92
CA SER A 100 -9.63 0.37 13.33
C SER A 100 -10.26 1.48 14.20
N PRO A 101 -11.10 1.14 15.19
CA PRO A 101 -11.72 2.13 16.08
C PRO A 101 -10.73 3.05 16.80
N ASP A 102 -9.50 2.58 17.04
CA ASP A 102 -8.46 3.30 17.78
C ASP A 102 -7.68 4.31 16.91
N PHE A 103 -7.91 4.34 15.60
CA PHE A 103 -7.21 5.24 14.69
C PHE A 103 -7.82 6.64 14.69
N SER A 104 -7.00 7.65 14.32
CA SER A 104 -7.53 8.98 14.02
C SER A 104 -8.53 8.92 12.85
N PRO A 105 -9.46 9.88 12.74
CA PRO A 105 -10.39 9.95 11.60
C PRO A 105 -9.68 9.99 10.24
N ALA A 106 -8.52 10.62 10.16
CA ALA A 106 -7.78 10.78 8.91
C ALA A 106 -7.14 9.46 8.43
N LEU A 107 -7.05 9.31 7.11
CA LEU A 107 -6.36 8.19 6.44
C LEU A 107 -5.68 8.66 5.15
N ILE A 108 -4.73 7.87 4.66
CA ILE A 108 -4.18 7.99 3.30
C ILE A 108 -4.77 6.87 2.45
N ARG A 109 -5.41 7.20 1.32
CA ARG A 109 -5.96 6.23 0.38
C ARG A 109 -5.13 6.20 -0.88
N LEU A 110 -4.49 5.07 -1.18
CA LEU A 110 -3.71 4.84 -2.39
C LEU A 110 -4.55 4.09 -3.42
N THR A 111 -4.87 4.76 -4.53
CA THR A 111 -5.47 4.14 -5.71
C THR A 111 -4.35 3.59 -6.60
N PRO A 112 -4.30 2.27 -6.88
CA PRO A 112 -3.28 1.68 -7.74
C PRO A 112 -3.38 2.22 -9.17
N GLY A 113 -2.23 2.53 -9.78
CA GLY A 113 -2.07 2.72 -11.23
C GLY A 113 -0.99 1.80 -11.84
N ARG A 114 -0.12 1.23 -10.99
CA ARG A 114 0.83 0.18 -11.37
C ARG A 114 1.03 -0.78 -10.22
N ILE A 115 1.02 -2.07 -10.53
CA ILE A 115 1.26 -3.16 -9.58
C ILE A 115 2.43 -3.99 -10.09
N ILE A 116 3.39 -4.25 -9.20
CA ILE A 116 4.51 -5.17 -9.43
C ILE A 116 4.47 -6.19 -8.31
N SER A 117 4.44 -7.47 -8.65
CA SER A 117 4.45 -8.56 -7.66
C SER A 117 5.57 -9.54 -7.96
N TRP A 118 6.10 -10.16 -6.91
CA TRP A 118 7.13 -11.18 -7.04
C TRP A 118 6.97 -12.32 -6.05
N ASN A 119 7.29 -13.54 -6.49
CA ASN A 119 7.34 -14.78 -5.73
C ASN A 119 6.08 -15.07 -4.90
N LEU A 120 4.90 -14.68 -5.40
CA LEU A 120 3.63 -14.94 -4.71
C LEU A 120 3.09 -16.35 -4.93
N THR A 121 3.51 -17.03 -6.00
CA THR A 121 3.19 -18.44 -6.28
C THR A 121 4.43 -19.31 -6.12
N SER A 122 4.23 -20.51 -5.59
CA SER A 122 5.24 -21.56 -5.59
C SER A 122 5.18 -22.35 -6.90
N GLY A 123 6.32 -22.45 -7.60
CA GLY A 123 6.52 -23.51 -8.60
C GLY A 123 6.49 -23.13 -10.09
N ASP A 124 6.20 -21.88 -10.47
CA ASP A 124 6.33 -21.43 -11.86
C ASP A 124 7.26 -20.21 -11.97
N PRO A 125 8.51 -20.39 -12.47
CA PRO A 125 9.45 -19.29 -12.69
C PRO A 125 8.89 -18.18 -13.59
N ALA A 126 7.97 -18.48 -14.51
CA ALA A 126 7.36 -17.47 -15.39
C ALA A 126 6.32 -16.58 -14.67
N GLN A 127 5.78 -17.04 -13.54
CA GLN A 127 4.84 -16.29 -12.69
C GLN A 127 5.51 -15.70 -11.45
N THR A 128 6.82 -15.90 -11.28
CA THR A 128 7.58 -15.32 -10.15
C THR A 128 7.65 -13.81 -10.19
N HIS A 129 7.39 -13.16 -11.32
CA HIS A 129 7.38 -11.71 -11.43
C HIS A 129 6.26 -11.24 -12.37
N SER A 130 5.46 -10.28 -11.92
CA SER A 130 4.44 -9.62 -12.72
C SER A 130 4.56 -8.12 -12.57
N ALA A 131 4.38 -7.37 -13.66
CA ALA A 131 4.36 -5.91 -13.65
C ALA A 131 3.33 -5.42 -14.65
N ARG A 132 2.32 -4.68 -14.18
CA ARG A 132 1.23 -4.17 -15.03
C ARG A 132 0.75 -2.80 -14.59
N ASN A 133 0.29 -2.02 -15.56
CA ASN A 133 -0.52 -0.84 -15.30
C ASN A 133 -1.98 -1.28 -15.14
N VAL A 134 -2.73 -0.59 -14.29
CA VAL A 134 -4.09 -0.97 -13.88
C VAL A 134 -5.03 0.22 -13.85
#